data_AF-A0A146KGJ2-F1
#
_entry.id   AF-A0A146KGJ2-F1
#
_cell.length_a   1.000
_cell.length_b   1.000
_cell.length_c   1.000
_cell.angle_alpha   90.00
_cell.angle_beta   90.00
_cell.angle_gamma   90.00
#
_symmetry.space_group_name_H-M   'P 1'
#
loop_
_entity.id
_entity.type
_entity.pdbx_description
1 polymer ?
#
loop_
_entity_poly.entity_id
_entity_poly.type
_entity_poly.pdbx_seq_one_letter_code
_entity_poly.pdbx_strand_id
1 'polypeptide(L)' 'SFLGLYFNENKKAIFNGRANCGVVSLNPVHCALLSNGDQTKFYEIIDYHLELAIQVHLKTKTLIDDQTASSHPLFYCQGG' A
#
# COMPACT_ATOMS: atom_id res chain seq x y z
N SER A 1 -10.53 0.94 -0.51
CA SER A 1 -9.54 2.01 -0.72
C SER A 1 -10.15 3.03 -1.67
N PHE A 2 -10.03 4.32 -1.40
CA PHE A 2 -10.50 5.38 -2.28
C PHE A 2 -9.29 6.17 -2.77
N LEU A 3 -9.27 6.53 -4.06
CA LEU A 3 -8.17 7.30 -4.63
C LEU A 3 -8.31 8.77 -4.26
N GLY A 4 -7.21 9.36 -3.78
CA GLY A 4 -7.10 10.81 -3.61
C GLY A 4 -7.06 11.54 -4.95
N LEU A 5 -7.38 12.84 -4.95
CA LEU A 5 -7.30 13.69 -6.13
C LEU A 5 -5.88 13.73 -6.70
N TYR A 6 -5.76 13.53 -8.00
CA TYR A 6 -4.53 13.67 -8.75
C TYR A 6 -4.82 14.43 -10.03
N PHE A 7 -3.99 15.42 -10.34
CA PHE A 7 -4.09 16.24 -11.55
C PHE A 7 -2.93 15.91 -12.47
N ASN A 8 -3.22 15.72 -13.76
CA ASN A 8 -2.17 15.60 -14.76
C ASN A 8 -1.55 16.97 -15.09
N GLU A 9 -0.57 16.97 -16.00
CA GLU A 9 0.15 18.18 -16.46
C GLU A 9 -0.79 19.27 -17.01
N ASN A 10 -1.94 18.88 -17.56
CA ASN A 10 -2.98 19.78 -18.07
C ASN A 10 -3.99 20.22 -16.99
N LYS A 11 -3.69 20.02 -15.70
CA LYS A 11 -4.55 20.36 -14.55
C LYS A 11 -5.93 19.69 -14.59
N LYS A 12 -6.05 18.55 -15.28
CA LYS A 12 -7.29 17.75 -15.30
C LYS A 12 -7.22 16.67 -14.23
N ALA A 13 -8.29 16.54 -13.45
CA ALA A 13 -8.41 15.47 -12.47
C ALA A 13 -8.49 14.11 -13.18
N ILE A 14 -7.66 13.16 -12.75
CA ILE A 14 -7.61 11.80 -13.29
C ILE A 14 -8.11 10.80 -12.26
N PHE A 15 -9.15 10.06 -12.64
CA PHE A 15 -9.76 9.00 -11.84
C PHE A 15 -9.62 7.62 -12.50
N ASN A 16 -9.86 7.54 -13.82
CA ASN A 16 -9.75 6.30 -14.59
C ASN A 16 -8.29 5.96 -14.92
N GLY A 17 -7.99 4.66 -15.08
CA GLY A 17 -6.64 4.16 -15.32
C GLY A 17 -5.70 4.22 -14.11
N ARG A 18 -6.21 4.58 -12.93
CA ARG A 18 -5.44 4.59 -11.66
C ARG A 18 -5.83 3.39 -10.81
N ALA A 19 -4.85 2.81 -10.13
CA ALA A 19 -5.05 1.68 -9.25
C ALA A 19 -4.28 1.84 -7.92
N ASN A 20 -4.63 1.01 -6.95
CA ASN A 20 -3.86 0.84 -5.72
C ASN A 20 -2.82 -0.28 -5.92
N CYS A 21 -1.60 -0.08 -5.40
CA CYS A 21 -0.47 -1.00 -5.57
C CYS A 21 -0.36 -2.05 -4.45
N GLY A 22 -1.49 -2.42 -3.84
CA GLY A 22 -1.56 -3.41 -2.78
C GLY A 22 -1.87 -2.85 -1.39
N VAL A 23 -2.14 -3.76 -0.46
CA VAL A 23 -2.49 -3.49 0.93
C VAL A 23 -1.76 -4.47 1.85
N VAL A 24 -1.23 -3.96 2.96
CA VAL A 24 -0.77 -4.76 4.10
C VAL A 24 -1.67 -4.42 5.28
N SER A 25 -2.28 -5.43 5.90
CA SER A 25 -3.18 -5.24 7.03
C SER A 25 -2.47 -5.56 8.35
N LEU A 26 -2.54 -4.62 9.30
CA LEU A 26 -2.09 -4.82 10.67
C LEU A 26 -3.22 -5.44 11.51
N ASN A 27 -2.88 -6.37 12.42
CA ASN A 27 -3.83 -6.94 13.37
C ASN A 27 -3.67 -6.26 14.75
N PRO A 28 -4.47 -5.22 15.08
CA PRO A 28 -4.36 -4.52 16.35
C PRO A 28 -4.77 -5.37 17.56
N VAL A 29 -5.62 -6.39 17.37
CA VAL A 29 -6.01 -7.31 18.45
C VAL A 29 -4.79 -8.11 18.91
N HIS A 30 -3.98 -8.60 17.96
CA HIS A 30 -2.76 -9.30 18.31
C HIS A 30 -1.76 -8.39 19.04
N CYS A 31 -1.59 -7.14 18.58
CA CYS A 31 -0.76 -6.15 19.28
C CYS A 31 -1.24 -5.98 20.73
N ALA A 32 -2.55 -5.80 20.95
CA ALA A 32 -3.11 -5.62 22.30
C ALA A 32 -2.88 -6.83 23.21
N LEU A 33 -2.99 -8.06 22.67
CA LEU A 33 -2.71 -9.28 23.41
C LEU A 33 -1.23 -9.37 23.85
N LEU A 34 -0.29 -8.99 22.98
CA LEU A 34 1.14 -8.99 23.29
C LEU A 34 1.55 -7.91 24.32
N SER A 35 0.81 -6.82 24.34
CA SER A 35 1.03 -5.69 25.26
C SER A 35 0.59 -5.96 26.68
N ASN A 36 -0.30 -6.93 26.91
CA ASN A 36 -0.75 -7.35 28.24
C ASN A 36 -1.19 -6.17 29.14
N GLY A 37 -1.94 -5.22 28.57
CA GLY A 37 -2.45 -4.03 29.27
C GLY A 37 -1.49 -2.83 29.35
N ASP A 38 -0.23 -2.99 28.93
CA ASP A 38 0.73 -1.88 28.85
C ASP A 38 0.53 -1.07 27.55
N GLN A 39 0.11 0.19 27.71
CA GLN A 39 -0.13 1.08 26.57
C GLN A 39 1.15 1.49 25.83
N THR A 40 2.26 1.68 26.53
CA THR A 40 3.53 2.05 25.90
C THR A 40 4.00 0.90 25.02
N LYS A 41 3.99 -0.32 25.57
CA LYS A 41 4.34 -1.54 24.83
C LYS A 41 3.42 -1.78 23.63
N PHE A 42 2.15 -1.40 23.71
CA PHE A 42 1.22 -1.48 22.58
C PHE A 42 1.63 -0.61 21.41
N TYR A 43 1.95 0.65 21.66
CA TYR A 43 2.40 1.54 20.59
C TYR A 43 3.77 1.14 20.05
N GLU A 44 4.71 0.68 20.89
CA GLU A 44 6.00 0.13 20.43
C GLU A 44 5.83 -1.05 19.47
N ILE A 45 4.92 -1.98 19.79
CA ILE A 45 4.62 -3.13 18.92
C ILE A 45 3.97 -2.67 17.62
N ILE A 46 3.05 -1.70 17.67
CA ILE A 46 2.43 -1.14 16.47
C ILE A 46 3.49 -0.50 15.58
N ASP A 47 4.34 0.37 16.12
CA ASP A 47 5.35 1.10 15.37
C ASP A 47 6.32 0.14 14.67
N TYR A 48 6.76 -0.90 15.37
CA TYR A 48 7.59 -1.96 14.78
C TYR A 48 6.91 -2.62 13.57
N HIS A 49 5.63 -2.98 13.68
CA HIS A 49 4.92 -3.63 12.57
C HIS A 49 4.57 -2.66 11.44
N LEU A 50 4.36 -1.38 11.73
CA LEU A 50 4.15 -0.35 10.71
C LEU A 50 5.42 -0.16 9.87
N GLU A 51 6.60 -0.13 10.50
CA GLU A 51 7.88 -0.08 9.81
C GLU A 51 8.07 -1.32 8.91
N LEU A 52 7.75 -2.51 9.42
CA LEU A 52 7.78 -3.73 8.62
C LEU A 52 6.79 -3.68 7.44
N ALA A 53 5.58 -3.15 7.64
CA ALA A 53 4.60 -2.99 6.58
C ALA A 53 5.10 -2.05 5.48
N ILE A 54 5.80 -0.97 5.83
CA ILE A 54 6.46 -0.08 4.87
C ILE A 54 7.50 -0.84 4.05
N GLN A 55 8.36 -1.64 4.69
CA GLN A 55 9.37 -2.44 3.98
C GLN A 55 8.74 -3.44 2.99
N VAL A 56 7.64 -4.09 3.40
CA VAL A 56 6.89 -5.00 2.52
C VAL A 56 6.29 -4.24 1.33
N HIS A 57 5.71 -3.05 1.56
CA HIS A 57 5.19 -2.22 0.48
C HIS A 57 6.27 -1.78 -0.50
N LEU A 58 7.44 -1.36 0.00
CA LEU A 58 8.58 -0.99 -0.86
C LEU A 58 9.06 -2.16 -1.71
N LYS A 59 9.21 -3.34 -1.11
CA LYS A 59 9.57 -4.56 -1.83
C LYS A 59 8.53 -4.92 -2.89
N THR A 60 7.25 -4.84 -2.55
CA THR A 60 6.15 -5.12 -3.49
C THR A 60 6.17 -4.14 -4.66
N LYS A 61 6.42 -2.85 -4.39
CA LYS A 61 6.59 -1.84 -5.43
C LYS A 61 7.75 -2.20 -6.37
N THR A 62 8.93 -2.52 -5.84
CA THR A 62 10.08 -2.93 -6.68
C THR A 62 9.74 -4.12 -7.57
N LEU A 63 9.05 -5.13 -7.05
CA LEU A 63 8.63 -6.29 -7.85
C LEU A 63 7.68 -5.93 -8.98
N ILE A 64 6.78 -4.95 -8.77
CA ILE A 64 5.87 -4.43 -9.79
C ILE A 64 6.65 -3.62 -10.83
N ASP A 65 7.58 -2.76 -10.38
CA ASP A 65 8.41 -1.91 -11.24
C ASP A 65 9.31 -2.77 -12.17
N ASP A 66 9.73 -3.96 -11.74
CA ASP A 66 10.50 -4.91 -12.54
C ASP A 66 9.66 -5.66 -13.60
N GLN A 67 8.33 -5.56 -13.59
CA GLN A 67 7.48 -6.22 -14.58
C GLN A 67 7.39 -5.44 -15.90
N THR A 68 7.31 -6.15 -17.01
CA THR A 68 7.01 -5.55 -18.32
C THR A 68 5.51 -5.35 -18.50
N ALA A 69 5.13 -4.38 -19.33
CA ALA A 69 3.73 -4.12 -19.68
C ALA A 69 3.02 -5.35 -20.29
N SER A 70 3.77 -6.27 -20.90
CA SER A 70 3.25 -7.53 -21.44
C SER A 70 2.76 -8.50 -20.38
N SER A 71 3.11 -8.31 -19.10
CA SER A 71 2.61 -9.14 -17.98
C SER A 71 1.09 -9.01 -17.81
N HIS A 72 0.52 -7.82 -18.07
CA HIS A 72 -0.93 -7.56 -18.00
C HIS A 72 -1.36 -6.59 -19.12
N PRO A 73 -1.44 -7.05 -20.38
CA PRO A 73 -1.62 -6.20 -21.55
C PRO A 73 -2.94 -5.40 -21.54
N LEU A 74 -4.01 -6.00 -20.99
CA LEU A 74 -5.29 -5.33 -20.87
C LEU A 74 -5.19 -4.08 -19.97
N PHE A 75 -4.45 -4.21 -18.87
CA PHE A 75 -4.26 -3.15 -17.90
C PHE A 75 -3.29 -2.06 -18.41
N TYR A 76 -2.16 -2.46 -19.00
CA TYR A 76 -1.09 -1.51 -19.38
C TYR A 76 -1.16 -1.00 -20.83
N CYS A 77 -1.71 -1.77 -21.77
CA CYS A 77 -1.62 -1.46 -23.20
C CYS A 77 -2.98 -1.14 -23.84
N GLN A 78 -4.09 -1.56 -23.24
CA GLN A 78 -5.43 -1.42 -23.82
C GLN A 78 -6.33 -0.44 -23.05
N GLY A 79 -5.71 0.43 -22.25
CA GLY A 79 -6.40 1.54 -21.58
C GLY A 79 -7.26 1.09 -20.40
N GLY A 80 -6.72 0.18 -19.57
CA GLY A 80 -7.37 -0.38 -18.39
C GLY A 80 -8.08 0.61 -17.47
#